data_AF-A0A2V7CNS5-F1
#
_entry.id   AF-A0A2V7CNS5-F1
#
_cell.length_a   1.000
_cell.length_b   1.000
_cell.length_c   1.000
_cell.angle_alpha   90.00
_cell.angle_beta   90.00
_cell.angle_gamma   90.00
#
_symmetry.space_group_name_H-M   'P 1'
#
loop_
_entity.id
_entity.type
_entity.pdbx_description
1 polymer ?
#
loop_
_entity_poly.entity_id
_entity_poly.type
_entity_poly.pdbx_seq_one_letter_code
_entity_poly.pdbx_strand_id
1 'polypeptide(L)'
;MGGAPRRRRRGQGRRVLLRALLASRQRRRRVAGVNETSHYRFPPASAYRLNRCLFALKSDDAFRARFLEDADAAMSELELDAEDAAAVVRGDRDALLARGAHPYLVFMADLRLRIEREPVSFEFF
;
A
#
# COMPACT_ATOMS: atom_id res chain seq x y z
N MET A 1 -33.16 -51.19 44.12
CA MET A 1 -31.89 -51.24 43.36
C MET A 1 -32.08 -50.38 42.11
N GLY A 2 -31.71 -49.10 42.09
CA GLY A 2 -30.37 -48.57 41.73
C GLY A 2 -30.37 -48.21 40.23
N GLY A 3 -29.98 -47.06 39.69
CA GLY A 3 -29.43 -45.80 40.17
C GLY A 3 -28.85 -45.05 38.95
N ALA A 4 -29.39 -43.85 38.66
CA ALA A 4 -28.86 -42.70 37.90
C ALA A 4 -28.20 -42.82 36.48
N PRO A 5 -28.56 -41.93 35.53
CA PRO A 5 -27.80 -41.68 34.31
C PRO A 5 -26.71 -40.62 34.52
N ARG A 6 -25.45 -40.90 34.14
CA ARG A 6 -24.37 -39.89 34.17
C ARG A 6 -24.03 -39.36 32.78
N ARG A 7 -24.69 -38.26 32.41
CA ARG A 7 -24.19 -37.27 31.45
C ARG A 7 -22.83 -36.73 31.91
N ARG A 8 -21.77 -36.80 31.09
CA ARG A 8 -20.62 -35.87 31.17
C ARG A 8 -19.67 -35.98 29.97
N ARG A 9 -19.93 -35.25 28.88
CA ARG A 9 -18.91 -34.89 27.86
C ARG A 9 -19.20 -33.54 27.14
N ARG A 10 -19.77 -32.54 27.82
CA ARG A 10 -20.01 -31.20 27.22
C ARG A 10 -19.01 -30.10 27.62
N GLY A 11 -18.03 -30.38 28.49
CA GLY A 11 -17.08 -29.38 29.01
C GLY A 11 -15.71 -29.31 28.32
N GLN A 12 -15.30 -30.35 27.58
CA GLN A 12 -13.94 -30.46 27.03
C GLN A 12 -13.73 -29.55 25.80
N GLY A 13 -14.68 -29.54 24.85
CA GLY A 13 -14.54 -28.81 23.59
C GLY A 13 -14.49 -27.28 23.76
N ARG A 14 -15.20 -26.75 24.76
CA ARG A 14 -15.27 -25.30 25.02
C ARG A 14 -13.94 -24.76 25.56
N ARG A 15 -13.22 -25.55 26.36
CA ARG A 15 -11.87 -25.20 26.85
C ARG A 15 -10.79 -25.29 25.77
N VAL A 16 -10.93 -26.24 24.84
CA VAL A 16 -10.02 -26.36 23.68
C VAL A 16 -10.19 -25.18 22.72
N LEU A 17 -11.43 -24.79 22.43
CA LEU A 17 -11.73 -23.61 21.60
C LEU A 17 -11.23 -22.30 22.23
N LEU A 18 -11.40 -22.12 23.54
CA LEU A 18 -10.84 -20.96 24.24
C LEU A 18 -9.30 -20.94 24.23
N ARG A 19 -8.64 -22.10 24.40
CA ARG A 19 -7.18 -22.19 24.24
C ARG A 19 -6.73 -21.86 22.82
N ALA A 20 -7.44 -22.33 21.79
CA ALA A 20 -7.11 -22.02 20.40
C ALA A 20 -7.26 -20.53 20.09
N LEU A 21 -8.31 -19.87 20.61
CA LEU A 21 -8.54 -18.43 20.46
C LEU A 21 -7.52 -17.57 21.24
N LEU A 22 -7.08 -18.03 22.41
CA LEU A 22 -6.03 -17.34 23.17
C LEU A 22 -4.64 -17.54 22.54
N ALA A 23 -4.35 -18.73 22.00
CA ALA A 23 -3.10 -19.00 21.29
C ALA A 23 -2.97 -18.18 19.99
N SER A 24 -4.07 -17.94 19.27
CA SER A 24 -4.07 -17.09 18.08
C SER A 24 -3.86 -15.61 18.41
N ARG A 25 -4.39 -15.13 19.55
CA ARG A 25 -4.09 -13.78 20.06
C ARG A 25 -2.66 -13.63 20.57
N GLN A 26 -2.08 -14.67 21.17
CA GLN A 26 -0.66 -14.66 21.59
C GLN A 26 0.31 -14.73 20.40
N ARG A 27 -0.02 -15.46 19.32
CA ARG A 27 0.79 -15.42 18.08
C ARG A 27 0.77 -14.05 17.39
N ARG A 28 -0.35 -13.32 17.45
CA ARG A 28 -0.40 -11.94 16.92
C ARG A 28 0.39 -10.93 17.76
N ARG A 29 0.70 -11.24 19.02
CA ARG A 29 1.42 -10.33 19.94
C ARG A 29 2.92 -10.64 20.10
N ARG A 30 3.42 -11.69 19.43
CA ARG A 30 4.85 -12.03 19.35
C ARG A 30 5.32 -12.05 17.90
N VAL A 31 5.34 -10.88 17.29
CA VAL A 31 6.37 -10.53 16.29
C VAL A 31 7.07 -9.31 16.85
N ALA A 32 7.72 -9.49 18.00
CA ALA A 32 8.67 -8.54 18.54
C ALA A 32 10.05 -9.11 18.20
N GLY A 33 10.81 -8.38 17.38
CA GLY A 33 12.20 -8.71 17.05
C GLY A 33 12.43 -9.17 15.61
N VAL A 34 12.15 -8.30 14.63
CA VAL A 34 12.95 -8.28 13.39
C VAL A 34 13.62 -6.90 13.37
N ASN A 35 14.96 -6.91 13.38
CA ASN A 35 15.75 -5.68 13.32
C ASN A 35 15.35 -4.82 12.11
N GLU A 36 15.27 -3.52 12.37
CA GLU A 36 14.91 -2.44 11.47
C GLU A 36 15.79 -2.38 10.22
N THR A 37 15.24 -2.79 9.08
CA THR A 37 15.27 -2.07 7.78
C THR A 37 14.61 -2.98 6.75
N SER A 38 13.29 -3.11 6.81
CA SER A 38 12.58 -3.75 5.71
C SER A 38 12.80 -2.90 4.46
N HIS A 39 13.53 -3.41 3.46
CA HIS A 39 13.77 -2.72 2.18
C HIS A 39 12.47 -2.32 1.46
N TYR A 40 11.36 -2.96 1.86
CA TYR A 40 10.03 -2.61 1.43
C TYR A 40 9.09 -2.61 2.63
N ARG A 41 8.40 -1.47 2.85
CA ARG A 41 7.27 -1.34 3.76
C ARG A 41 6.02 -1.30 2.91
N PHE A 42 5.08 -2.20 3.17
CA PHE A 42 3.79 -2.15 2.48
C PHE A 42 3.12 -0.78 2.73
N PRO A 43 2.58 -0.12 1.69
CA PRO A 43 1.99 1.21 1.83
C PRO A 43 0.88 1.22 2.90
N PRO A 44 0.78 2.29 3.73
CA PRO A 44 -0.38 2.47 4.58
C PRO A 44 -1.64 2.68 3.71
N ALA A 45 -2.82 2.38 4.25
CA ALA A 45 -4.08 2.56 3.51
C ALA A 45 -4.30 4.01 3.05
N SER A 46 -3.78 4.99 3.81
CA SER A 46 -3.80 6.42 3.43
C SER A 46 -3.08 6.69 2.11
N ALA A 47 -2.03 5.95 1.79
CA ALA A 47 -1.26 6.12 0.57
C ALA A 47 -1.93 5.47 -0.66
N TYR A 48 -3.11 4.88 -0.54
CA TYR A 48 -3.78 4.21 -1.65
C TYR A 48 -4.03 5.15 -2.84
N ARG A 49 -4.59 6.34 -2.59
CA ARG A 49 -4.87 7.34 -3.65
C ARG A 49 -3.57 7.79 -4.32
N LEU A 50 -2.54 8.08 -3.54
CA LEU A 50 -1.22 8.43 -4.04
C LEU A 50 -0.66 7.35 -4.99
N ASN A 51 -0.69 6.10 -4.55
CA ASN A 51 -0.20 4.98 -5.35
C ASN A 51 -1.07 4.72 -6.59
N ARG A 52 -2.38 4.98 -6.53
CA ARG A 52 -3.26 4.92 -7.71
C ARG A 52 -2.92 6.00 -8.73
N CYS A 53 -2.63 7.21 -8.29
CA CYS A 53 -2.17 8.29 -9.17
C CYS A 53 -0.84 7.95 -9.84
N LEU A 54 0.17 7.52 -9.08
CA LEU A 54 1.46 7.14 -9.64
C LEU A 54 1.32 5.96 -10.62
N PHE A 55 0.41 5.03 -10.34
CA PHE A 55 0.09 3.95 -11.29
C PHE A 55 -0.55 4.47 -12.58
N ALA A 56 -1.44 5.46 -12.50
CA ALA A 56 -2.04 6.11 -13.68
C ALA A 56 -0.98 6.82 -14.51
N LEU A 57 -0.13 7.66 -13.91
CA LEU A 57 1.01 8.29 -14.60
C LEU A 57 1.91 7.27 -15.31
N LYS A 58 2.15 6.11 -14.66
CA LYS A 58 2.94 5.03 -15.23
C LYS A 58 2.27 4.33 -16.44
N SER A 59 0.95 4.15 -16.41
CA SER A 59 0.27 3.10 -17.20
C SER A 59 -0.89 3.59 -18.07
N ASP A 60 -1.33 4.84 -17.89
CA ASP A 60 -2.42 5.47 -18.63
C ASP A 60 -1.88 6.66 -19.41
N ASP A 61 -1.81 6.50 -20.73
CA ASP A 61 -1.28 7.51 -21.65
C ASP A 61 -2.20 8.73 -21.74
N ALA A 62 -3.52 8.55 -21.64
CA ALA A 62 -4.47 9.65 -21.69
C ALA A 62 -4.41 10.49 -20.41
N PHE A 63 -4.29 9.85 -19.24
CA PHE A 63 -4.07 10.56 -17.99
C PHE A 63 -2.75 11.33 -18.01
N ARG A 64 -1.67 10.69 -18.50
CA ARG A 64 -0.36 11.34 -18.60
C ARG A 64 -0.39 12.55 -19.53
N ALA A 65 -1.08 12.46 -20.68
CA ALA A 65 -1.27 13.59 -21.59
C ALA A 65 -1.96 14.77 -20.90
N ARG A 66 -3.08 14.53 -20.19
CA ARG A 66 -3.77 15.58 -19.42
C ARG A 66 -2.90 16.16 -18.32
N PHE A 67 -2.14 15.33 -17.60
CA PHE A 67 -1.21 15.79 -16.57
C PHE A 67 -0.10 16.68 -17.13
N LEU A 68 0.39 16.41 -18.35
CA LEU A 68 1.41 17.24 -18.98
C LEU A 68 0.86 18.56 -19.54
N GLU A 69 -0.41 18.57 -19.94
CA GLU A 69 -1.12 19.76 -20.38
C GLU A 69 -1.46 20.69 -19.20
N ASP A 70 -2.06 20.13 -18.14
CA ASP A 70 -2.44 20.82 -16.92
C ASP A 70 -2.40 19.86 -15.73
N ALA A 71 -1.28 19.90 -15.00
CA ALA A 71 -1.06 19.01 -13.88
C ALA A 71 -2.06 19.25 -12.75
N ASP A 72 -2.38 20.51 -12.44
CA ASP A 72 -3.29 20.86 -11.34
C ASP A 72 -4.72 20.38 -11.64
N ALA A 73 -5.19 20.57 -12.88
CA ALA A 73 -6.49 20.05 -13.30
C ALA A 73 -6.53 18.51 -13.26
N ALA A 74 -5.50 17.83 -13.79
CA ALA A 74 -5.43 16.37 -13.77
C ALA A 74 -5.39 15.79 -12.35
N MET A 75 -4.70 16.48 -11.41
CA MET A 75 -4.65 16.07 -10.02
C MET A 75 -6.01 16.13 -9.31
N SER A 76 -6.90 17.04 -9.73
CA SER A 76 -8.23 17.18 -9.14
C SER A 76 -9.14 15.96 -9.41
N GLU A 77 -8.90 15.19 -10.47
CA GLU A 77 -9.67 14.01 -10.85
C GLU A 77 -9.54 12.85 -9.84
N LEU A 78 -8.46 12.82 -9.05
CA LEU A 78 -8.07 11.68 -8.22
C LEU A 78 -8.29 11.87 -6.71
N GLU A 79 -8.90 12.99 -6.30
CA GLU A 79 -9.20 13.32 -4.90
C GLU A 79 -7.99 13.16 -3.96
N LEU A 80 -6.80 13.51 -4.44
CA LEU A 80 -5.59 13.54 -3.62
C LEU A 80 -5.67 14.68 -2.62
N ASP A 81 -5.01 14.50 -1.48
CA ASP A 81 -4.76 15.64 -0.61
C ASP A 81 -3.78 16.62 -1.29
N ALA A 82 -3.83 17.88 -0.87
CA ALA A 82 -3.05 18.94 -1.50
C ALA A 82 -1.53 18.72 -1.39
N GLU A 83 -1.05 18.06 -0.33
CA GLU A 83 0.38 17.80 -0.14
C GLU A 83 0.87 16.67 -1.05
N ASP A 84 0.07 15.61 -1.20
CA ASP A 84 0.28 14.52 -2.16
C ASP A 84 0.32 15.06 -3.59
N ALA A 85 -0.71 15.83 -3.97
CA ALA A 85 -0.80 16.44 -5.30
C ALA A 85 0.43 17.32 -5.58
N ALA A 86 0.79 18.20 -4.65
CA ALA A 86 1.94 19.09 -4.80
C ALA A 86 3.27 18.31 -4.87
N ALA A 87 3.41 17.20 -4.14
CA ALA A 87 4.59 16.34 -4.22
C ALA A 87 4.69 15.63 -5.59
N VAL A 88 3.56 15.18 -6.15
CA VAL A 88 3.50 14.60 -7.50
C VAL A 88 3.89 15.65 -8.56
N VAL A 89 3.30 16.84 -8.50
CA VAL A 89 3.56 17.92 -9.47
C VAL A 89 5.04 18.34 -9.45
N ARG A 90 5.65 18.46 -8.27
CA ARG A 90 7.08 18.80 -8.13
C ARG A 90 8.04 17.65 -8.49
N GLY A 91 7.55 16.42 -8.62
CA GLY A 91 8.42 15.24 -8.75
C GLY A 91 9.28 14.99 -7.51
N ASP A 92 8.79 15.37 -6.33
CA ASP A 92 9.54 15.29 -5.07
C ASP A 92 9.56 13.84 -4.55
N ARG A 93 10.53 13.07 -5.05
CA ARG A 93 10.68 11.65 -4.73
C ARG A 93 10.69 11.39 -3.22
N ASP A 94 11.46 12.16 -2.47
CA ASP A 94 11.67 11.89 -1.06
C ASP A 94 10.42 12.22 -0.25
N ALA A 95 9.68 13.28 -0.61
CA ALA A 95 8.36 13.56 -0.04
C ALA A 95 7.35 12.46 -0.36
N LEU A 96 7.29 11.97 -1.60
CA LEU A 96 6.39 10.88 -2.00
C LEU A 96 6.67 9.60 -1.18
N LEU A 97 7.94 9.25 -1.01
CA LEU A 97 8.35 8.08 -0.22
C LEU A 97 7.99 8.24 1.26
N ALA A 98 8.21 9.42 1.85
CA ALA A 98 7.85 9.70 3.24
C ALA A 98 6.33 9.55 3.49
N ARG A 99 5.51 9.78 2.46
CA ARG A 99 4.05 9.63 2.51
C ARG A 99 3.55 8.21 2.21
N GLY A 100 4.46 7.27 1.92
CA GLY A 100 4.13 5.87 1.68
C GLY A 100 3.88 5.53 0.22
N ALA A 101 4.37 6.34 -0.72
CA ALA A 101 4.42 5.95 -2.12
C ALA A 101 5.30 4.70 -2.31
N HIS A 102 4.88 3.83 -3.23
CA HIS A 102 5.63 2.65 -3.62
C HIS A 102 6.85 3.08 -4.45
N PRO A 103 8.10 2.74 -4.06
CA PRO A 103 9.31 3.21 -4.73
C PRO A 103 9.33 2.95 -6.25
N TYR A 104 8.93 1.75 -6.67
CA TYR A 104 8.80 1.41 -8.10
C TYR A 104 7.82 2.32 -8.85
N LEU A 105 6.68 2.68 -8.27
CA LEU A 105 5.71 3.56 -8.93
C LEU A 105 6.23 4.99 -9.04
N VAL A 106 6.92 5.48 -8.02
CA VAL A 106 7.59 6.80 -8.07
C VAL A 106 8.60 6.83 -9.22
N PHE A 107 9.49 5.84 -9.27
CA PHE A 107 10.49 5.73 -10.34
C PHE A 107 9.86 5.64 -11.73
N MET A 108 8.87 4.77 -11.91
CA MET A 108 8.27 4.54 -13.23
C MET A 108 7.40 5.72 -13.70
N ALA A 109 6.70 6.40 -12.80
CA ALA A 109 5.92 7.60 -13.14
C ALA A 109 6.85 8.72 -13.63
N ASP A 110 7.93 8.99 -12.88
CA ASP A 110 8.94 9.98 -13.26
C ASP A 110 9.61 9.64 -14.60
N LEU A 111 10.04 8.38 -14.78
CA LEU A 111 10.62 7.92 -16.05
C LEU A 111 9.67 8.13 -17.23
N ARG A 112 8.38 7.79 -17.07
CA ARG A 112 7.37 7.98 -18.14
C ARG A 112 7.16 9.44 -18.48
N LEU A 113 7.11 10.31 -17.47
CA LEU A 113 6.98 11.76 -17.70
C LEU A 113 8.21 12.35 -18.39
N ARG A 114 9.42 11.88 -18.05
CA ARG A 114 10.66 12.30 -18.72
C ARG A 114 10.68 11.90 -20.19
N ILE A 115 10.33 10.64 -20.51
CA ILE A 115 10.24 10.15 -21.90
C ILE A 115 9.26 10.97 -22.73
N GLU A 116 8.13 11.39 -22.15
CA GLU A 116 7.09 12.13 -22.89
C GLU A 116 7.47 13.61 -23.10
N ARG A 117 8.12 14.25 -22.13
CA ARG A 117 8.59 15.65 -22.22
C ARG A 117 9.75 15.81 -23.19
N GLU A 118 10.66 14.86 -23.14
CA GLU A 118 11.85 14.82 -23.97
C GLU A 118 11.83 13.46 -24.66
N PRO A 119 11.16 13.36 -25.84
CA PRO A 119 11.27 12.19 -26.69
C PRO A 119 12.68 12.15 -27.30
N VAL A 120 13.69 11.93 -26.45
CA VAL A 120 15.04 11.62 -26.88
C VAL A 120 14.97 10.22 -27.47
N SER A 121 15.51 10.06 -28.67
CA SER A 121 15.82 8.74 -29.21
C SER A 121 16.76 8.05 -28.23
N PHE A 122 16.22 7.14 -27.42
CA PHE A 122 17.03 6.22 -26.61
C PHE A 122 17.77 5.32 -27.60
N GLU A 123 18.96 5.73 -28.03
CA GLU A 123 19.93 4.81 -28.60
C GLU A 123 20.37 3.89 -27.46
N PHE A 124 19.89 2.65 -27.51
CA PHE A 124 20.38 1.57 -26.66
C PHE A 124 21.79 1.23 -27.14
N PHE A 125 22.81 1.58 -26.35
CA PHE A 125 24.18 1.09 -26.52
C PHE A 125 24.33 -0.33 -25.99
#